data_AF-A0A1T4YSK7-F1
#
_entry.id   AF-A0A1T4YSK7-F1
#
_cell.length_a   1.000
_cell.length_b   1.000
_cell.length_c   1.000
_cell.angle_alpha   90.00
_cell.angle_beta   90.00
_cell.angle_gamma   90.00
#
_symmetry.space_group_name_H-M   'P 1'
#
loop_
_entity.id
_entity.type
_entity.pdbx_description
1 polymer ?
#
loop_
_entity_poly.entity_id
_entity_poly.type
_entity_poly.pdbx_seq_one_letter_code
_entity_poly.pdbx_strand_id
1 'polypeptide(L)'
;MSNTKLLSSLCYFSIFFAPLLLPAIIYFVTDEVDVRNHAKKSFISHIIPMSLLIAAFVLLSFSVLSFNTQSGAMLDGNVLFWGFAPLMFIVLYSLLFLVVLIWNVFQGIKVLK
;
A
#
# COMPACT_ATOMS: atom_id res chain seq x y z
N MET A 1 8.39 5.74 -28.75
CA MET A 1 8.55 5.33 -27.33
C MET A 1 9.36 4.05 -27.29
N SER A 2 10.38 3.95 -26.43
CA SER A 2 11.07 2.67 -26.20
C SER A 2 10.19 1.76 -25.32
N ASN A 3 10.16 0.46 -25.63
CA ASN A 3 9.45 -0.53 -24.82
C ASN A 3 9.90 -0.50 -23.35
N THR A 4 11.16 -0.16 -23.10
CA THR A 4 11.75 0.00 -21.75
C THR A 4 11.10 1.12 -20.93
N LYS A 5 10.81 2.28 -21.53
CA LYS A 5 10.15 3.40 -20.84
C LYS A 5 8.70 3.06 -20.48
N LEU A 6 8.00 2.43 -21.43
CA LEU A 6 6.61 2.02 -21.23
C LEU A 6 6.52 0.98 -20.11
N LEU A 7 7.36 -0.05 -20.13
CA LEU A 7 7.41 -1.10 -19.09
C LEU A 7 7.80 -0.55 -17.72
N SER A 8 8.75 0.40 -17.68
CA SER A 8 9.16 1.06 -16.44
C SER A 8 8.04 1.93 -15.86
N SER A 9 7.30 2.66 -16.70
CA SER A 9 6.15 3.48 -16.26
C SER A 9 5.00 2.61 -15.74
N LEU A 10 4.75 1.46 -16.38
CA LEU A 10 3.76 0.47 -15.96
C LEU A 10 4.05 -0.10 -14.57
N CYS A 11 5.32 -0.24 -14.20
CA CYS A 11 5.68 -0.63 -12.84
C CYS A 11 5.11 0.37 -11.84
N TYR A 12 5.34 1.67 -12.01
CA TYR A 12 4.78 2.68 -11.11
C TYR A 12 3.25 2.74 -11.13
N PHE A 13 2.61 2.56 -12.29
CA PHE A 13 1.14 2.51 -12.38
C PHE A 13 0.53 1.23 -11.81
N SER A 14 1.33 0.21 -11.48
CA SER A 14 0.80 -1.02 -10.91
C SER A 14 0.15 -0.81 -9.54
N ILE A 15 0.39 0.33 -8.87
CA ILE A 15 -0.31 0.74 -7.64
C ILE A 15 -1.84 0.61 -7.74
N PHE A 16 -2.41 0.76 -8.95
CA PHE A 16 -3.86 0.73 -9.17
C PHE A 16 -4.47 -0.67 -9.31
N PHE A 17 -3.69 -1.70 -9.67
CA PHE A 17 -4.24 -3.02 -10.00
C PHE A 17 -3.41 -4.19 -9.49
N ALA A 18 -2.08 -4.10 -9.49
CA ALA A 18 -1.17 -5.16 -9.08
C ALA A 18 0.11 -4.58 -8.44
N PRO A 19 -0.01 -3.91 -7.27
CA PRO A 19 1.08 -3.14 -6.67
C PRO A 19 2.35 -3.97 -6.47
N LEU A 20 2.25 -5.20 -5.99
CA LEU A 20 3.43 -6.04 -5.74
C LEU A 20 3.76 -6.97 -6.92
N LEU A 21 2.73 -7.57 -7.52
CA LEU A 21 2.90 -8.67 -8.46
C LEU A 21 3.57 -8.19 -9.76
N LEU A 22 3.12 -7.09 -10.35
CA LEU A 22 3.69 -6.64 -11.63
C LEU A 22 5.15 -6.17 -11.49
N PRO A 23 5.52 -5.28 -10.54
CA PRO A 23 6.91 -4.86 -10.41
C PRO A 23 7.83 -6.02 -10.02
N ALA A 24 7.34 -7.00 -9.24
CA ALA A 24 8.11 -8.21 -8.94
C ALA A 24 8.37 -9.04 -10.20
N ILE A 25 7.36 -9.33 -11.02
CA ILE A 25 7.54 -10.08 -12.26
C ILE A 25 8.52 -9.36 -13.19
N ILE A 26 8.33 -8.05 -13.41
CA ILE A 26 9.20 -7.27 -14.29
C ILE A 26 10.65 -7.27 -13.77
N TYR A 27 10.85 -7.16 -12.46
CA TYR A 27 12.19 -7.21 -11.86
C TYR A 27 12.95 -8.52 -12.18
N PHE A 28 12.25 -9.66 -12.23
CA PHE A 28 12.87 -10.96 -12.52
C PHE A 28 12.97 -11.29 -14.02
N VAL A 29 12.07 -10.76 -14.85
CA VAL A 29 11.99 -11.10 -16.28
C VAL A 29 12.82 -10.16 -17.15
N THR A 30 13.11 -8.94 -16.70
CA THR A 30 13.81 -7.95 -17.52
C THR A 30 15.34 -8.05 -17.41
N ASP A 31 16.01 -8.16 -18.57
CA ASP A 31 17.48 -8.09 -18.63
C ASP A 31 18.00 -6.64 -18.56
N GLU A 32 17.14 -5.67 -18.92
CA GLU A 32 17.45 -4.25 -18.96
C GLU A 32 17.63 -3.66 -17.56
N VAL A 33 18.85 -3.18 -17.26
CA VAL A 33 19.23 -2.66 -15.94
C VAL A 33 18.34 -1.48 -15.53
N ASP A 34 18.00 -0.61 -16.48
CA ASP A 34 17.16 0.57 -16.22
C ASP A 34 15.74 0.18 -15.81
N VAL A 35 15.13 -0.76 -16.53
CA VAL A 35 13.78 -1.26 -16.22
C VAL A 35 13.77 -1.96 -14.87
N ARG A 36 14.79 -2.79 -14.59
CA ARG A 36 14.95 -3.48 -13.31
C ARG A 36 15.05 -2.51 -12.13
N ASN A 37 15.79 -1.40 -12.32
CA ASN A 37 15.91 -0.37 -11.31
C ASN A 37 14.59 0.36 -11.02
N HIS A 38 13.79 0.65 -12.06
CA HIS A 38 12.47 1.24 -11.89
C HIS A 38 11.46 0.27 -11.26
N ALA A 39 11.48 -1.00 -11.67
CA ALA A 39 10.67 -2.06 -11.09
C ALA A 39 10.95 -2.24 -9.59
N LYS A 40 12.23 -2.26 -9.18
CA LYS A 40 12.62 -2.33 -7.76
C LYS A 40 12.12 -1.11 -6.96
N LYS A 41 12.28 0.10 -7.48
CA LYS A 41 11.84 1.34 -6.80
C LYS A 41 10.32 1.37 -6.62
N SER A 42 9.58 0.99 -7.66
CA SER A 42 8.13 0.88 -7.61
C SER A 42 7.67 -0.23 -6.66
N PHE A 43 8.36 -1.38 -6.63
CA PHE A 43 8.05 -2.44 -5.67
C PHE A 43 8.17 -1.95 -4.22
N ILE A 44 9.25 -1.24 -3.90
CA ILE A 44 9.50 -0.69 -2.55
C ILE A 44 8.44 0.37 -2.17
N SER A 45 8.08 1.26 -3.10
CA SER A 45 7.04 2.26 -2.83
C SER A 45 5.68 1.60 -2.57
N HIS A 46 5.41 0.45 -3.20
CA HIS A 46 4.17 -0.30 -3.03
C HIS A 46 4.15 -1.18 -1.77
N ILE A 47 5.31 -1.57 -1.22
CA ILE A 47 5.39 -2.29 0.06
C ILE A 47 4.84 -1.43 1.21
N ILE A 48 5.10 -0.12 1.22
CA ILE A 48 4.65 0.78 2.28
C ILE A 48 3.12 0.70 2.48
N PRO A 49 2.29 1.01 1.46
CA PRO A 49 0.85 0.90 1.60
C PRO A 49 0.39 -0.54 1.86
N MET A 50 1.04 -1.56 1.29
CA MET A 50 0.67 -2.95 1.54
C MET A 50 0.92 -3.39 2.99
N SER A 51 2.06 -3.01 3.56
CA SER A 51 2.40 -3.31 4.96
C SER A 51 1.45 -2.62 5.94
N LEU A 52 1.09 -1.36 5.65
CA LEU A 52 0.11 -0.62 6.43
C LEU A 52 -1.28 -1.23 6.32
N LEU A 53 -1.67 -1.72 5.14
CA LEU A 53 -2.95 -2.42 4.95
C LEU A 53 -3.01 -3.71 5.76
N ILE A 54 -1.92 -4.49 5.78
CA ILE A 54 -1.81 -5.71 6.61
C ILE A 54 -1.92 -5.34 8.11
N ALA A 55 -1.20 -4.29 8.54
CA ALA A 55 -1.30 -3.81 9.91
C ALA A 55 -2.73 -3.36 10.27
N ALA A 56 -3.40 -2.64 9.37
CA ALA A 56 -4.80 -2.23 9.52
C ALA A 56 -5.72 -3.44 9.73
N PHE A 57 -5.54 -4.46 8.90
CA PHE A 57 -6.34 -5.68 8.94
C PHE A 57 -6.17 -6.43 10.25
N VAL A 58 -4.93 -6.55 10.74
CA VAL A 58 -4.63 -7.18 12.03
C VAL A 58 -5.28 -6.40 13.17
N LEU A 59 -5.11 -5.08 13.20
CA LEU A 59 -5.72 -4.22 14.23
C LEU A 59 -7.25 -4.29 14.23
N LEU A 60 -7.87 -4.26 13.05
CA LEU A 60 -9.32 -4.39 12.91
C LEU A 60 -9.81 -5.76 13.37
N SER A 61 -9.08 -6.82 13.03
CA SER A 61 -9.42 -8.20 13.45
C SER A 61 -9.42 -8.33 14.97
N PHE A 62 -8.41 -7.77 15.65
CA PHE A 62 -8.37 -7.73 17.11
C PHE A 62 -9.48 -6.87 17.72
N SER A 63 -9.75 -5.69 17.14
CA SER A 63 -10.84 -4.81 17.59
C SER A 63 -12.20 -5.53 17.57
N VAL A 64 -12.54 -6.19 16.46
CA VAL A 64 -13.81 -6.93 16.31
C VAL A 64 -13.91 -8.09 17.32
N LEU A 65 -12.82 -8.82 17.56
CA LEU A 65 -12.78 -9.91 18.54
C LEU A 65 -13.00 -9.39 19.97
N SER A 66 -12.31 -8.31 20.36
CA SER A 66 -12.50 -7.70 21.68
C SER A 66 -13.93 -7.21 21.89
N PHE A 67 -14.52 -6.51 20.92
CA PHE A 67 -15.91 -6.03 21.00
C PHE A 67 -16.94 -7.12 21.26
N ASN A 68 -16.78 -8.31 20.67
CA ASN A 68 -17.72 -9.42 20.89
C ASN A 68 -17.62 -10.03 22.30
N THR A 69 -16.46 -9.96 22.94
CA THR A 69 -16.22 -10.53 24.29
C THR A 69 -16.70 -9.63 25.44
N GLN A 70 -16.91 -8.33 25.19
CA GLN A 70 -17.23 -7.31 26.21
C GLN A 70 -18.69 -6.88 26.24
N SER A 71 -19.60 -7.63 25.62
CA SER A 71 -21.05 -7.37 25.57
C SER A 71 -21.78 -7.31 26.93
N GLY A 72 -21.06 -7.39 28.06
CA GLY A 72 -21.62 -7.25 29.42
C GLY A 72 -20.82 -6.39 30.40
N ALA A 73 -19.74 -5.71 30.00
CA ALA A 73 -18.91 -4.93 30.92
C ALA A 73 -19.06 -3.42 30.70
N MET A 74 -19.22 -2.69 31.80
CA MET A 74 -19.44 -1.24 31.88
C MET A 74 -18.38 -0.45 31.09
N LEU A 75 -18.72 0.78 30.71
CA LEU A 75 -17.91 1.75 29.96
C LEU A 75 -16.52 1.98 30.59
N ASP A 76 -15.60 1.07 30.35
CA ASP A 76 -14.20 1.17 30.74
C ASP A 76 -13.41 1.87 29.62
N GLY A 77 -12.31 2.55 29.96
CA GLY A 77 -11.50 3.32 29.01
C GLY A 77 -10.99 2.49 27.81
N ASN A 78 -10.92 1.17 27.98
CA ASN A 78 -10.60 0.20 26.93
C ASN A 78 -11.62 0.19 25.78
N VAL A 79 -12.92 0.35 26.04
CA VAL A 79 -13.98 0.29 25.01
C VAL A 79 -13.89 1.49 24.07
N LEU A 80 -13.56 2.67 24.60
CA LEU A 80 -13.38 3.89 23.80
C LEU A 80 -12.16 3.78 22.87
N PHE A 81 -11.03 3.25 23.39
CA PHE A 81 -9.83 3.07 22.58
C PHE A 81 -10.06 2.12 21.40
N TRP A 82 -10.62 0.93 21.65
CA TRP A 82 -10.82 -0.08 20.61
C TRP A 82 -11.87 0.31 19.56
N GLY A 83 -12.79 1.23 19.89
CA GLY A 83 -13.82 1.73 18.95
C GLY A 83 -13.33 2.83 18.03
N PHE A 84 -12.56 3.79 18.55
CA PHE A 84 -12.08 4.93 17.76
C PHE A 84 -10.72 4.69 17.09
N ALA A 85 -9.87 3.81 17.64
CA ALA A 85 -8.54 3.53 17.06
C ALA A 85 -8.58 3.03 15.61
N PRO A 86 -9.49 2.12 15.19
CA PRO A 86 -9.56 1.67 13.80
C PRO A 86 -9.94 2.80 12.83
N LEU A 87 -10.87 3.69 13.24
CA LEU A 87 -11.29 4.83 12.42
C LEU A 87 -10.15 5.82 12.21
N MET A 88 -9.41 6.16 13.27
CA MET A 88 -8.25 7.05 13.18
C MET A 88 -7.15 6.44 12.29
N PHE A 89 -6.92 5.13 12.41
CA PHE A 89 -5.96 4.41 11.57
C PHE A 89 -6.36 4.45 10.08
N ILE A 90 -7.64 4.25 9.75
CA ILE A 90 -8.15 4.30 8.37
C ILE A 90 -7.91 5.69 7.74
N VAL A 91 -8.20 6.76 8.48
CA VAL A 91 -7.97 8.14 7.98
C VAL A 91 -6.49 8.38 7.72
N LEU A 92 -5.62 8.00 8.66
CA LEU A 92 -4.18 8.12 8.50
C LEU A 92 -3.65 7.29 7.32
N TYR A 93 -4.12 6.05 7.19
CA TYR A 93 -3.77 5.16 6.09
C TYR A 93 -4.18 5.75 4.74
N SER A 94 -5.41 6.28 4.62
CA SER A 94 -5.91 6.87 3.39
C SER A 94 -5.03 8.04 2.93
N LEU A 95 -4.61 8.89 3.87
CA LEU A 95 -3.77 10.05 3.59
C LEU A 95 -2.36 9.63 3.14
N LEU A 96 -1.75 8.64 3.81
CA LEU A 96 -0.45 8.07 3.40
C LEU A 96 -0.53 7.38 2.04
N PHE A 97 -1.61 6.62 1.79
CA PHE A 97 -1.84 5.96 0.52
C PHE A 97 -1.94 6.98 -0.62
N LEU A 98 -2.64 8.10 -0.42
CA LEU A 98 -2.72 9.17 -1.41
C LEU A 98 -1.34 9.77 -1.73
N VAL A 99 -0.49 10.01 -0.74
CA VAL A 99 0.87 10.53 -0.96
C VAL A 99 1.69 9.54 -1.81
N VAL A 100 1.65 8.25 -1.47
CA VAL A 100 2.35 7.20 -2.22
C VAL A 100 1.79 7.05 -3.63
N LEU A 101 0.47 7.13 -3.79
CA LEU A 101 -0.20 7.07 -5.09
C LEU A 101 0.24 8.23 -5.97
N ILE A 102 0.19 9.46 -5.48
CA ILE A 102 0.62 10.65 -6.23
C ILE A 102 2.09 10.53 -6.63
N TRP A 103 2.95 10.09 -5.71
CA TRP A 103 4.37 9.88 -6.00
C TRP A 103 4.59 8.86 -7.12
N ASN A 104 3.91 7.71 -7.06
CA ASN A 104 4.02 6.68 -8.10
C ASN A 104 3.48 7.17 -9.44
N VAL A 105 2.33 7.85 -9.47
CA VAL A 105 1.78 8.44 -10.70
C VAL A 105 2.77 9.43 -11.31
N PHE A 106 3.33 10.33 -10.49
CA PHE A 106 4.30 11.32 -10.95
C PHE A 106 5.55 10.64 -11.55
N GLN A 107 6.11 9.63 -10.89
CA GLN A 107 7.26 8.89 -11.41
C GLN A 107 6.91 8.10 -12.68
N GLY A 108 5.72 7.50 -12.75
CA GLY A 108 5.24 6.80 -13.94
C GLY A 108 5.19 7.74 -15.15
N ILE A 109 4.59 8.92 -15.00
CA ILE A 109 4.52 9.94 -16.07
C ILE A 109 5.93 10.45 -16.44
N LYS A 110 6.79 10.69 -15.44
CA LYS A 110 8.16 11.18 -15.66
C LYS A 110 9.00 10.19 -16.47
N VAL A 111 8.85 8.89 -16.22
CA VAL A 111 9.59 7.83 -16.91
C VAL A 111 9.01 7.54 -18.30
N LEU A 112 7.72 7.75 -18.48
CA LEU A 112 7.03 7.58 -19.76
C LEU A 112 7.44 8.63 -20.79
N LYS A 113 7.70 9.87 -20.35
CA LYS A 113 8.17 10.99 -21.20
C LYS A 113 9.59 10.74 -21.73
#